data_AF-A0A1F8QXW3-F1
#
_entry.id   AF-A0A1F8QXW3-F1
#
_cell.length_a   1.000
_cell.length_b   1.000
_cell.length_c   1.000
_cell.angle_alpha   90.00
_cell.angle_beta   90.00
_cell.angle_gamma   90.00
#
_symmetry.space_group_name_H-M   'P 1'
#
loop_
_entity.id
_entity.type
_entity.pdbx_description
1 polymer ?
#
loop_
_entity_poly.entity_id
_entity_poly.type
_entity_poly.pdbx_seq_one_letter_code
_entity_poly.pdbx_strand_id
1 'polypeptide(L)' 'MKSAKYLGLFLLAGLAFPVLIWVAAVVAIRTAIVTWHRSRLTDGAVCRVDTDCPPGFVCSDGKCVLEY' A
#
# COMPACT_ATOMS: atom_id res chain seq x y z
N MET A 1 -37.23 3.24 -28.42
CA MET A 1 -36.24 2.17 -28.11
C MET A 1 -34.84 2.66 -27.73
N LYS A 2 -34.55 3.98 -27.69
CA LYS A 2 -33.22 4.50 -27.26
C LYS A 2 -33.07 4.60 -25.74
N SER A 3 -34.16 4.87 -25.02
CA SER A 3 -34.22 5.06 -23.57
C SER A 3 -33.90 3.80 -22.75
N ALA A 4 -34.24 2.60 -23.24
CA ALA A 4 -33.94 1.33 -22.54
C ALA A 4 -32.43 1.04 -22.44
N LYS A 5 -31.65 1.48 -23.43
CA LYS A 5 -30.18 1.29 -23.44
C LYS A 5 -29.49 2.16 -22.40
N TYR A 6 -29.94 3.40 -22.20
CA TYR A 6 -29.41 4.30 -21.17
C TYR A 6 -29.80 3.84 -19.77
N LEU A 7 -30.99 3.26 -19.60
CA LEU A 7 -31.42 2.71 -18.31
C LEU A 7 -30.52 1.54 -17.83
N GLY A 8 -30.19 0.62 -18.73
CA GLY A 8 -29.26 -0.47 -18.43
C GLY A 8 -27.83 0.02 -18.15
N LEU A 9 -27.37 1.03 -18.89
CA LEU A 9 -26.05 1.63 -18.69
C LEU A 9 -25.94 2.33 -17.32
N PHE A 10 -26.99 3.05 -16.90
CA PHE A 10 -27.02 3.73 -15.60
C PHE A 10 -27.02 2.76 -14.41
N LEU A 11 -27.71 1.62 -14.52
CA LEU A 11 -27.72 0.60 -13.46
C LEU A 11 -26.36 -0.09 -13.32
N LEU A 12 -25.72 -0.44 -14.44
CA LEU A 12 -24.39 -1.04 -14.44
C LEU A 12 -23.33 -0.05 -13.95
N ALA A 13 -23.37 1.20 -14.43
CA ALA A 13 -22.48 2.25 -13.97
C ALA A 13 -22.71 2.58 -12.49
N GLY A 14 -23.96 2.64 -12.04
CA GLY A 14 -24.32 2.97 -10.66
C GLY A 14 -23.85 1.95 -9.62
N LEU A 15 -23.68 0.67 -9.99
CA LEU A 15 -23.11 -0.36 -9.11
C LEU A 15 -21.58 -0.49 -9.30
N ALA A 16 -21.09 -0.36 -10.52
CA ALA A 16 -19.66 -0.43 -10.80
C ALA A 16 -18.88 0.75 -10.18
N PHE A 17 -19.43 1.96 -10.23
CA PHE A 17 -18.77 3.17 -9.73
C PHE A 17 -18.48 3.11 -8.22
N PRO A 18 -19.45 2.81 -7.32
CA PRO A 18 -19.17 2.70 -5.90
C PRO A 18 -18.25 1.53 -5.58
N VAL A 19 -18.35 0.39 -6.28
CA VAL A 19 -17.45 -0.75 -6.08
C VAL A 19 -16.02 -0.37 -6.46
N LEU A 20 -15.81 0.29 -7.60
CA LEU A 20 -14.48 0.72 -8.03
C LEU A 20 -13.88 1.76 -7.09
N ILE A 21 -14.68 2.73 -6.61
CA ILE A 21 -14.25 3.71 -5.62
C ILE A 21 -13.83 3.01 -4.32
N TRP A 22 -14.66 2.10 -3.81
CA TRP A 22 -14.36 1.33 -2.60
C TRP A 22 -13.10 0.48 -2.75
N VAL A 23 -12.95 -0.22 -3.87
CA VAL A 23 -11.77 -1.05 -4.16
C VAL A 23 -10.52 -0.17 -4.23
N ALA A 24 -10.57 0.96 -4.94
CA ALA A 24 -9.45 1.89 -5.02
C ALA A 24 -9.05 2.44 -3.64
N ALA A 25 -10.04 2.80 -2.81
CA ALA A 25 -9.80 3.26 -1.45
C ALA A 25 -9.16 2.16 -0.57
N VAL A 26 -9.69 0.94 -0.60
CA VAL A 26 -9.13 -0.20 0.14
C VAL A 26 -7.71 -0.50 -0.30
N VAL A 27 -7.45 -0.51 -1.61
CA VAL A 27 -6.10 -0.74 -2.15
C VAL A 27 -5.14 0.35 -1.67
N ALA A 28 -5.52 1.62 -1.76
CA ALA A 28 -4.69 2.73 -1.29
C ALA A 28 -4.39 2.66 0.22
N ILE A 29 -5.38 2.28 1.04
CA ILE A 29 -5.20 2.08 2.48
C ILE A 29 -4.24 0.91 2.76
N ARG A 30 -4.40 -0.22 2.05
CA ARG A 30 -3.52 -1.39 2.20
C ARG A 30 -2.08 -1.08 1.82
N THR A 31 -1.85 -0.42 0.68
CA THR A 31 -0.50 -0.07 0.25
C THR A 31 0.16 0.92 1.21
N ALA A 32 -0.59 1.91 1.69
CA ALA A 32 -0.10 2.81 2.73
C ALA A 32 0.29 2.00 3.98
N ILE A 33 -0.60 1.19 4.55
CA ILE A 33 -0.32 0.40 5.76
C ILE A 33 0.94 -0.47 5.59
N VAL A 34 1.07 -1.19 4.47
CA VAL A 34 2.23 -2.07 4.23
C VAL A 34 3.54 -1.28 4.14
N THR A 35 3.54 -0.12 3.47
CA THR A 35 4.75 0.72 3.38
C THR A 35 5.10 1.32 4.75
N TRP A 36 4.11 1.81 5.51
CA TRP A 36 4.33 2.28 6.89
C TRP A 36 4.86 1.17 7.81
N HIS A 37 4.35 -0.05 7.69
CA HIS A 37 4.82 -1.17 8.50
C HIS A 37 6.29 -1.48 8.24
N ARG A 38 6.74 -1.48 6.98
CA ARG A 38 8.15 -1.74 6.67
C ARG A 38 9.08 -0.69 7.27
N SER A 39 8.70 0.59 7.23
CA SER A 39 9.47 1.65 7.87
C SER A 39 9.49 1.49 9.40
N ARG A 40 8.35 1.21 10.05
CA ARG A 40 8.30 1.01 11.50
C ARG A 40 9.06 -0.23 11.99
N LEU A 41 9.17 -1.29 11.18
CA LEU A 41 9.98 -2.45 11.54
C LEU A 41 11.48 -2.12 11.59
N THR A 42 11.90 -1.08 10.88
CA THR A 42 13.32 -0.74 10.71
C THR A 42 13.70 0.51 11.51
N ASP A 43 12.76 1.43 11.72
CA ASP A 43 12.90 2.64 12.55
C ASP A 43 12.93 2.27 14.03
N GLY A 44 14.12 1.85 14.49
CA GLY A 44 14.37 1.37 15.85
C GLY A 44 14.76 -0.10 15.97
N ALA A 45 15.02 -0.80 14.87
CA ALA A 45 15.67 -2.11 14.92
C ALA A 45 17.11 -1.92 15.41
N VAL A 46 17.39 -2.34 16.64
CA VAL A 46 18.74 -2.33 17.19
C VAL A 46 19.54 -3.44 16.50
N CYS A 47 20.68 -3.08 15.93
CA CYS A 47 21.57 -4.02 15.24
C CYS A 47 22.96 -4.02 15.88
N ARG A 48 23.72 -5.10 15.67
CA ARG A 48 25.12 -5.18 16.07
C ARG A 48 26.05 -5.44 14.87
N VAL A 49 25.55 -6.14 13.86
CA VAL A 49 26.25 -6.43 12.61
C VAL A 49 25.30 -6.25 11.43
N ASP A 50 25.84 -6.05 10.23
CA ASP A 50 25.03 -5.80 9.02
C ASP A 50 24.06 -6.95 8.69
N THR A 51 24.41 -8.18 9.06
CA THR A 51 23.54 -9.35 8.86
C THR A 51 22.29 -9.36 9.74
N ASP A 52 22.23 -8.52 10.78
CA ASP A 52 21.02 -8.33 11.59
C ASP A 52 19.98 -7.48 10.84
N CYS A 53 20.42 -6.70 9.85
CA CYS A 53 19.56 -5.81 9.08
C CYS A 53 18.95 -6.53 7.87
N PRO A 54 17.71 -6.15 7.47
CA PRO A 54 17.11 -6.66 6.25
C PRO A 54 17.92 -6.23 5.01
N PRO A 55 17.78 -6.94 3.89
CA PRO A 55 18.54 -6.64 2.67
C PRO A 55 18.28 -5.20 2.18
N GLY A 56 19.35 -4.50 1.82
CA GLY A 56 19.33 -3.08 1.44
C GLY A 56 19.55 -2.11 2.61
N PHE A 57 19.86 -2.61 3.81
CA PHE A 57 20.19 -1.83 4.98
C PHE A 57 21.50 -2.32 5.62
N VAL A 58 22.28 -1.40 6.19
CA VAL A 58 23.53 -1.66 6.92
C VAL A 58 23.40 -1.21 8.37
N CYS A 59 24.18 -1.82 9.26
CA CYS A 59 24.16 -1.48 10.67
C CYS A 59 25.09 -0.28 10.95
N SER A 60 24.49 0.87 11.26
CA SER A 60 25.22 2.10 11.60
C SER A 60 24.69 2.69 12.90
N ASP A 61 25.59 2.96 13.85
CA ASP A 61 25.25 3.47 15.19
C ASP A 61 24.21 2.60 15.94
N GLY A 62 24.28 1.28 15.72
CA GLY A 62 23.35 0.32 16.30
C GLY A 62 21.93 0.39 15.72
N LYS A 63 21.74 1.03 14.56
CA LYS A 63 20.47 1.09 13.83
C LYS A 63 20.65 0.68 12.37
N CYS A 64 19.63 0.03 11.82
CA CYS A 64 19.60 -0.29 10.39
C CYS A 64 19.29 0.97 9.56
N VAL A 65 20.22 1.39 8.72
CA VAL A 65 20.09 2.55 7.81
C VAL A 65 20.19 2.11 6.35
N LEU A 66 19.60 2.87 5.43
CA LEU A 66 19.71 2.58 3.99
C LEU A 66 21.15 2.72 3.52
N GLU A 67 21.63 1.73 2.77
CA GLU A 67 22.91 1.77 2.07
C GLU A 67 22.71 2.60 0.77
N TYR A 68 23.19 3.85 0.75
CA TYR A 68 23.07 4.77 -0.39
C TYR A 68 24.34 4.81 -1.25
#